data_AF-A0A958C7V2-F1
#
_entry.id   AF-A0A958C7V2-F1
#
_cell.length_a   1.000
_cell.length_b   1.000
_cell.length_c   1.000
_cell.angle_alpha   90.00
_cell.angle_beta   90.00
_cell.angle_gamma   90.00
#
_symmetry.space_group_name_H-M   'P 1'
#
loop_
_entity.id
_entity.type
_entity.pdbx_description
1 polymer ?
#
loop_
_entity_poly.entity_id
_entity_poly.type
_entity_poly.pdbx_seq_one_letter_code
_entity_poly.pdbx_strand_id
1 'polypeptide(L)'
;MYDSERCSADRLEPSQPMSSQINPLLHMKPPATLIGSTLTVLPVVDSTQNVAREAALRGQPEGLAVVAGQQTAGKGRLGREWWSPAEGGLYVSLLLRPRITPDRLGWLTMVVSLGTAEAIEAVCGVSP
;
A
#
# COMPACT_ATOMS: atom_id res chain seq x y z
N MET A 1 -10.55 60.91 31.46
CA MET A 1 -9.87 61.04 30.16
C MET A 1 -9.39 59.64 29.82
N TYR A 2 -10.27 58.85 29.20
CA TYR A 2 -10.07 57.42 28.93
C TYR A 2 -9.53 57.35 27.51
N ASP A 3 -8.30 56.91 27.35
CA ASP A 3 -7.66 56.84 26.04
C ASP A 3 -8.18 55.62 25.28
N SER A 4 -8.65 55.88 24.08
CA SER A 4 -9.35 54.96 23.20
C SER A 4 -8.39 54.45 22.14
N GLU A 5 -7.59 53.44 22.47
CA GLU A 5 -6.79 52.74 21.46
C GLU A 5 -7.25 51.30 21.31
N ARG A 6 -7.80 51.05 20.13
CA ARG A 6 -8.22 49.78 19.58
C ARG A 6 -6.97 48.88 19.48
N CYS A 7 -6.84 47.89 20.34
CA CYS A 7 -6.07 46.70 19.98
C CYS A 7 -7.06 45.67 19.47
N SER A 8 -7.35 45.80 18.17
CA SER A 8 -8.16 44.88 17.39
C SER A 8 -7.60 43.47 17.57
N ALA A 9 -8.49 42.52 17.88
CA ALA A 9 -8.17 41.11 17.99
C ALA A 9 -7.28 40.67 16.82
N ASP A 10 -6.01 40.38 17.10
CA ASP A 10 -5.14 39.66 16.18
C ASP A 10 -5.77 38.30 15.95
N ARG A 11 -6.38 38.21 14.78
CA ARG A 11 -6.96 37.01 14.21
C ARG A 11 -5.80 36.03 14.04
N LEU A 12 -5.71 35.02 14.90
CA LEU A 12 -4.80 33.89 14.70
C LEU A 12 -5.18 33.26 13.35
N GLU A 13 -4.35 33.49 12.33
CA GLU A 13 -4.46 32.81 11.06
C GLU A 13 -4.41 31.29 11.30
N PRO A 14 -5.30 30.49 10.69
CA PRO A 14 -5.27 29.05 10.85
C PRO A 14 -3.88 28.55 10.41
N SER A 15 -3.19 27.85 11.32
CA SER A 15 -1.98 27.11 10.95
C SER A 15 -2.30 26.25 9.74
N GLN A 16 -1.47 26.36 8.70
CA GLN A 16 -1.66 25.64 7.46
C GLN A 16 -1.93 24.15 7.74
N PRO A 17 -2.87 23.50 7.02
CA PRO A 17 -3.15 22.09 7.25
C PRO A 17 -1.87 21.28 7.05
N MET A 18 -1.60 20.33 7.95
CA MET A 18 -0.51 19.33 7.91
C MET A 18 -0.46 18.48 6.62
N SER A 19 -1.22 18.85 5.58
CA SER A 19 -1.10 18.34 4.22
C SER A 19 0.18 18.78 3.49
N SER A 20 0.82 19.89 3.89
CA SER A 20 1.92 20.48 3.12
C SER A 20 3.29 19.81 3.31
N GLN A 21 3.40 18.80 4.18
CA GLN A 21 4.65 18.05 4.40
C GLN A 21 4.65 16.65 3.78
N ILE A 22 3.60 16.27 3.05
CA ILE A 22 3.55 14.99 2.34
C ILE A 22 3.98 15.21 0.87
N ASN A 23 5.27 15.50 0.62
CA ASN A 23 6.10 14.78 -0.39
C ASN A 23 7.37 15.49 -0.88
N PRO A 24 8.41 14.64 -1.07
CA PRO A 24 9.13 14.61 -2.34
C PRO A 24 9.00 13.27 -3.13
N LEU A 25 8.40 12.21 -2.58
CA LEU A 25 8.33 10.89 -3.23
C LEU A 25 7.27 10.76 -4.34
N LEU A 26 6.21 11.58 -4.33
CA LEU A 26 5.16 11.57 -5.38
C LEU A 26 5.67 12.03 -6.76
N HIS A 27 6.82 12.69 -6.84
CA HIS A 27 7.38 13.20 -8.11
C HIS A 27 8.40 12.26 -8.76
N MET A 28 8.67 11.08 -8.19
CA MET A 28 9.40 10.07 -8.93
C MET A 28 8.50 9.52 -10.03
N LYS A 29 8.80 9.89 -11.29
CA LYS A 29 8.33 9.12 -12.45
C LYS A 29 8.70 7.65 -12.17
N PRO A 30 7.74 6.75 -11.96
CA PRO A 30 8.07 5.38 -11.63
C PRO A 30 8.93 4.86 -12.78
N PRO A 31 10.14 4.32 -12.53
CA PRO A 31 10.86 3.62 -13.57
C PRO A 31 9.91 2.54 -14.10
N ALA A 32 9.77 2.45 -15.43
CA ALA A 32 8.86 1.58 -16.18
C ALA A 32 8.18 0.48 -15.32
N THR A 33 6.86 0.57 -15.15
CA THR A 33 6.01 -0.24 -14.25
C THR A 33 6.61 -1.59 -13.87
N LEU A 34 7.36 -1.60 -12.77
CA LEU A 34 8.06 -2.82 -12.31
C LEU A 34 7.07 -3.78 -11.64
N ILE A 35 6.10 -3.26 -10.90
CA ILE A 35 5.07 -4.05 -10.21
C ILE A 35 4.14 -4.70 -11.23
N GLY A 36 4.02 -6.02 -11.18
CA GLY A 36 3.20 -6.78 -12.12
C GLY A 36 3.88 -7.01 -13.49
N SER A 37 5.15 -6.65 -13.64
CA SER A 37 5.94 -6.96 -14.85
C SER A 37 6.08 -8.47 -15.08
N THR A 38 5.93 -9.27 -14.02
CA THR A 38 5.73 -10.72 -14.10
C THR A 38 4.47 -11.07 -13.31
N LEU A 39 3.55 -11.83 -13.92
CA LEU A 39 2.29 -12.24 -13.30
C LEU A 39 2.16 -13.75 -13.30
N THR A 40 1.97 -14.32 -12.12
CA THR A 40 1.65 -15.74 -11.93
C THR A 40 0.22 -15.84 -11.40
N VAL A 41 -0.66 -16.49 -12.14
CA VAL A 41 -2.06 -16.71 -11.74
C VAL A 41 -2.27 -18.20 -11.48
N LEU A 42 -2.73 -18.54 -10.28
CA LEU A 42 -2.96 -19.92 -9.84
C LEU A 42 -4.44 -20.11 -9.49
N PRO A 43 -5.08 -21.21 -9.91
CA PRO A 43 -6.47 -21.46 -9.51
C PRO A 43 -6.57 -21.72 -8.00
N VAL A 44 -5.68 -22.56 -7.46
CA VAL A 44 -5.63 -22.93 -6.04
C VAL A 44 -4.17 -22.99 -5.59
N VAL A 45 -3.87 -22.47 -4.40
CA VAL A 45 -2.54 -22.50 -3.80
C VAL A 45 -2.66 -22.63 -2.28
N ASP A 46 -1.59 -23.02 -1.58
CA ASP A 46 -1.57 -22.95 -0.12
C ASP A 46 -1.57 -21.49 0.37
N SER A 47 -0.64 -20.67 -0.10
CA SER A 47 -0.60 -19.22 0.11
C SER A 47 0.18 -18.53 -1.02
N THR A 48 -0.41 -17.50 -1.60
CA THR A 48 0.26 -16.58 -2.55
C THR A 48 1.57 -16.03 -1.98
N GLN A 49 1.61 -15.77 -0.67
CA GLN A 49 2.78 -15.25 0.01
C GLN A 49 3.91 -16.29 0.14
N ASN A 50 3.58 -17.59 0.28
CA ASN A 50 4.58 -18.66 0.27
C ASN A 50 5.22 -18.75 -1.12
N VAL A 51 4.42 -18.75 -2.19
CA VAL A 51 4.93 -18.76 -3.58
C VAL A 51 5.83 -17.56 -3.86
N ALA A 52 5.40 -16.36 -3.47
CA ALA A 52 6.20 -15.15 -3.64
C ALA A 52 7.52 -15.22 -2.84
N ARG A 53 7.49 -15.76 -1.60
CA ARG A 53 8.67 -15.96 -0.77
C ARG A 53 9.65 -16.95 -1.40
N GLU A 54 9.16 -18.08 -1.89
CA GLU A 54 9.99 -19.07 -2.56
C GLU A 54 10.64 -18.52 -3.83
N ALA A 55 9.88 -17.79 -4.65
CA ALA A 55 10.42 -17.11 -5.83
C ALA A 55 11.53 -16.12 -5.43
N ALA A 56 11.32 -15.35 -4.35
CA ALA A 56 12.34 -14.44 -3.83
C ALA A 56 13.62 -15.16 -3.39
N LEU A 57 13.49 -16.33 -2.73
CA LEU A 57 14.63 -17.16 -2.32
C LEU A 57 15.37 -17.77 -3.52
N ARG A 58 14.66 -18.07 -4.62
CA ARG A 58 15.25 -18.50 -5.90
C ARG A 58 15.86 -17.36 -6.73
N GLY A 59 15.87 -16.14 -6.21
CA GLY A 59 16.49 -15.00 -6.88
C GLY A 59 15.59 -14.27 -7.89
N GLN A 60 14.27 -14.50 -7.85
CA GLN A 60 13.33 -13.76 -8.69
C GLN A 60 13.54 -12.24 -8.53
N PRO A 61 13.64 -11.48 -9.63
CA PRO A 61 13.69 -10.03 -9.61
C PRO A 61 12.45 -9.40 -8.96
N GLU A 62 12.58 -8.14 -8.58
CA GLU A 62 11.43 -7.33 -8.19
C GLU A 62 10.38 -7.26 -9.32
N GLY A 63 9.11 -7.22 -8.94
CA GLY A 63 8.01 -7.01 -9.88
C GLY A 63 7.08 -8.20 -10.08
N LEU A 64 7.39 -9.35 -9.49
CA LEU A 64 6.48 -10.50 -9.49
C LEU A 64 5.20 -10.19 -8.71
N ALA A 65 4.05 -10.40 -9.34
CA ALA A 65 2.75 -10.51 -8.71
C ALA A 65 2.27 -11.97 -8.78
N VAL A 66 1.90 -12.54 -7.62
CA VAL A 66 1.27 -13.85 -7.54
C VAL A 66 -0.19 -13.65 -7.16
N VAL A 67 -1.10 -14.14 -8.00
CA VAL A 67 -2.54 -14.07 -7.80
C VAL A 67 -3.09 -15.49 -7.65
N ALA A 68 -4.02 -15.68 -6.73
CA ALA A 68 -4.73 -16.95 -6.60
C ALA A 68 -6.25 -16.78 -6.64
N GLY A 69 -6.94 -17.77 -7.20
CA GLY A 69 -8.40 -17.91 -7.09
C GLY A 69 -8.84 -18.39 -5.71
N GLN A 70 -8.04 -19.23 -5.04
CA GLN A 70 -8.29 -19.75 -3.69
C GLN A 70 -6.97 -19.95 -2.93
N GLN A 71 -6.97 -19.73 -1.61
CA GLN A 71 -5.88 -20.16 -0.73
C GLN A 71 -6.37 -21.20 0.28
N THR A 72 -5.74 -22.38 0.31
CA THR A 72 -6.09 -23.47 1.24
C THR A 72 -5.48 -23.31 2.62
N ALA A 73 -4.41 -22.52 2.74
CA ALA A 73 -3.70 -22.23 3.98
C ALA A 73 -3.34 -20.73 4.05
N GLY A 74 -4.31 -19.86 3.77
CA GLY A 74 -4.16 -18.41 3.85
C GLY A 74 -3.74 -17.96 5.24
N LYS A 75 -2.76 -17.06 5.33
CA LYS A 75 -2.17 -16.58 6.59
C LYS A 75 -2.40 -15.09 6.77
N GLY A 76 -3.02 -14.72 7.87
CA GLY A 76 -3.17 -13.35 8.34
C GLY A 76 -2.09 -12.94 9.35
N ARG A 77 -2.25 -11.75 9.92
CA ARG A 77 -1.33 -11.22 10.94
C ARG A 77 -1.44 -12.00 12.25
N LEU A 78 -0.30 -12.14 12.93
CA LEU A 78 -0.19 -12.77 14.26
C LEU A 78 -0.68 -14.23 14.25
N GLY A 79 -0.42 -14.96 13.16
CA GLY A 79 -0.74 -16.39 13.05
C GLY A 79 -2.22 -16.70 12.84
N ARG A 80 -3.06 -15.68 12.63
CA ARG A 80 -4.48 -15.89 12.29
C ARG A 80 -4.62 -16.51 10.91
N GLU A 81 -5.63 -17.34 10.73
CA GLU A 81 -6.02 -17.84 9.42
C GLU A 81 -6.67 -16.72 8.60
N TRP A 82 -6.45 -16.77 7.29
CA TRP A 82 -7.06 -15.85 6.33
C TRP A 82 -7.96 -16.63 5.38
N TRP A 83 -9.27 -16.56 5.62
CA TRP A 83 -10.27 -17.24 4.81
C TRP A 83 -10.24 -16.70 3.36
N SER A 84 -9.88 -17.56 2.41
CA SER A 84 -9.75 -17.28 0.97
C SER A 84 -10.54 -18.27 0.08
N PRO A 85 -11.86 -18.13 -0.08
CA PRO A 85 -12.67 -19.00 -0.94
C PRO A 85 -12.30 -18.93 -2.41
N ALA A 86 -12.71 -19.95 -3.17
CA ALA A 86 -12.73 -19.87 -4.63
C ALA A 86 -13.85 -18.90 -5.10
N GLU A 87 -14.93 -18.81 -4.32
CA GLU A 87 -16.08 -17.95 -4.57
C GLU A 87 -15.80 -16.52 -4.07
N GLY A 88 -15.03 -15.78 -4.85
CA GLY A 88 -14.81 -14.34 -4.63
C GLY A 88 -13.56 -14.02 -3.83
N GLY A 89 -13.25 -12.72 -3.79
CA GLY A 89 -12.00 -12.21 -3.24
C GLY A 89 -10.87 -12.14 -4.28
N LEU A 90 -9.88 -11.30 -3.99
CA LEU A 90 -8.66 -11.14 -4.78
C LEU A 90 -7.48 -11.38 -3.85
N TYR A 91 -6.78 -12.50 -4.04
CA TYR A 91 -5.61 -12.86 -3.21
C TYR A 91 -4.34 -12.60 -3.99
N VAL A 92 -3.55 -11.62 -3.55
CA VAL A 92 -2.35 -11.17 -4.26
C VAL A 92 -1.18 -11.04 -3.30
N SER A 93 0.00 -11.44 -3.76
CA SER A 93 1.28 -11.13 -3.12
C SER A 93 2.23 -10.51 -4.13
N LEU A 94 2.95 -9.46 -3.72
CA LEU A 94 3.92 -8.74 -4.56
C LEU A 94 5.34 -8.96 -4.03
N LEU A 95 6.28 -9.24 -4.93
CA LEU A 95 7.70 -9.32 -4.62
C LEU A 95 8.36 -7.96 -4.89
N LEU A 96 8.69 -7.25 -3.82
CA LEU A 96 9.36 -5.95 -3.85
C LEU A 96 10.78 -6.04 -3.27
N ARG A 97 11.73 -5.25 -3.80
CA ARG A 97 13.10 -5.11 -3.29
C ARG A 97 13.44 -3.62 -3.10
N PRO A 98 12.67 -2.91 -2.25
CA PRO A 98 12.84 -1.47 -2.11
C PRO A 98 14.20 -1.14 -1.48
N ARG A 99 14.87 -0.12 -2.03
CA ARG A 99 16.14 0.39 -1.51
C ARG A 99 15.90 1.37 -0.36
N ILE A 100 15.31 0.89 0.73
CA ILE A 100 15.01 1.67 1.94
C ILE A 100 15.59 1.00 3.18
N THR A 101 15.85 1.79 4.22
CA THR A 101 16.38 1.29 5.48
C THR A 101 15.30 0.52 6.27
N PRO A 102 15.70 -0.45 7.13
CA PRO A 102 14.74 -1.28 7.87
C PRO A 102 13.73 -0.49 8.73
N ASP A 103 14.16 0.63 9.32
CA ASP A 103 13.30 1.53 10.11
C ASP A 103 12.18 2.16 9.27
N ARG A 104 12.36 2.24 7.95
CA ARG A 104 11.37 2.79 7.01
C ARG A 104 10.47 1.73 6.38
N LEU A 105 10.71 0.44 6.60
CA LEU A 105 9.88 -0.63 6.02
C LEU A 105 8.40 -0.53 6.42
N GLY A 106 8.11 0.03 7.60
CA GLY A 106 6.73 0.28 8.05
C GLY A 106 5.93 1.16 7.08
N TRP A 107 6.58 2.12 6.41
CA TRP A 107 5.93 3.00 5.43
C TRP A 107 5.41 2.25 4.21
N LEU A 108 6.04 1.13 3.84
CA LEU A 108 5.61 0.33 2.70
C LEU A 108 4.16 -0.16 2.88
N THR A 109 3.78 -0.49 4.12
CA THR A 109 2.41 -0.91 4.42
C THR A 109 1.42 0.21 4.09
N MET A 110 1.73 1.45 4.50
CA MET A 110 0.86 2.61 4.26
C MET A 110 0.74 2.93 2.76
N VAL A 111 1.86 2.90 2.03
CA VAL A 111 1.87 3.15 0.57
C VAL A 111 1.06 2.08 -0.16
N VAL A 112 1.23 0.80 0.18
CA VAL A 112 0.48 -0.29 -0.43
C VAL A 112 -1.01 -0.18 -0.09
N SER A 113 -1.37 0.15 1.15
CA SER A 113 -2.77 0.35 1.55
C SER A 113 -3.43 1.49 0.78
N LEU A 114 -2.76 2.65 0.66
CA LEU A 114 -3.27 3.79 -0.10
C LEU A 114 -3.46 3.43 -1.57
N GLY A 115 -2.44 2.87 -2.23
CA GLY A 115 -2.56 2.48 -3.64
C GLY A 115 -3.62 1.41 -3.88
N THR A 116 -3.86 0.53 -2.90
CA THR A 116 -4.96 -0.45 -2.97
C THR A 116 -6.32 0.24 -2.89
N ALA A 117 -6.50 1.19 -1.97
CA ALA A 117 -7.73 1.97 -1.85
C ALA A 117 -8.03 2.76 -3.13
N GLU A 118 -7.04 3.47 -3.67
CA GLU A 118 -7.14 4.22 -4.93
C GLU A 118 -7.48 3.30 -6.11
N ALA A 119 -6.86 2.11 -6.17
CA ALA A 119 -7.16 1.13 -7.22
C ALA A 119 -8.59 0.59 -7.13
N ILE A 120 -9.08 0.31 -5.92
CA ILE A 120 -10.48 -0.12 -5.70
C ILE A 120 -11.44 1.00 -6.12
N GLU A 121 -11.18 2.24 -5.73
CA GLU A 121 -12.01 3.37 -6.11
C GLU A 121 -12.04 3.56 -7.63
N ALA A 122 -10.87 3.52 -8.28
CA ALA A 122 -10.76 3.69 -9.73
C ALA A 122 -11.45 2.59 -10.54
N VAL A 123 -11.39 1.33 -10.09
CA VAL A 123 -11.93 0.17 -10.83
C VAL A 123 -13.40 -0.08 -10.50
N CYS A 124 -13.78 0.08 -9.23
CA CYS A 124 -15.11 -0.28 -8.74
C CYS A 124 -16.03 0.94 -8.55
N GLY A 125 -15.49 2.16 -8.53
CA GLY A 125 -16.27 3.38 -8.27
C GLY A 125 -16.76 3.50 -6.82
N VAL A 126 -16.11 2.82 -5.88
CA VAL A 126 -16.47 2.79 -4.46
C VAL A 126 -15.36 3.42 -3.64
N SER A 127 -15.66 4.50 -2.92
CA SER A 127 -14.73 5.11 -1.97
C SER A 127 -14.82 4.37 -0.61
N PRO A 128 -13.69 3.92 -0.06
CA PRO A 128 -13.64 3.19 1.22
C PRO A 128 -13.84 4.07 2.46
#